data_AF-A0A7D6VBR3-F1
#
_entry.id   AF-A0A7D6VBR3-F1
#
_cell.length_a   1.000
_cell.length_b   1.000
_cell.length_c   1.000
_cell.angle_alpha   90.00
_cell.angle_beta   90.00
_cell.angle_gamma   90.00
#
_symmetry.space_group_name_H-M   'P 1'
#
loop_
_entity.id
_entity.type
_entity.pdbx_description
1 polymer ?
#
loop_
_entity_poly.entity_id
_entity_poly.type
_entity_poly.pdbx_seq_one_letter_code
_entity_poly.pdbx_strand_id
1 'polypeptide(L)'
;MSDAERVNWDHLKSRQPTDTDRDALRTELVDRALAVRQNGWDAYRSEWLAGDLAAVAYLLDDAEMLAELEEPEGSVLTRYAGNLYGFNGARKDIAAGLVGTQDWFAKARADLAKRTTS
;
A
#
# COMPACT_ATOMS: atom_id res chain seq x y z
N MET A 1 8.95 37.28 -15.72
CA MET A 1 8.02 36.17 -15.98
C MET A 1 8.84 34.90 -15.81
N SER A 2 8.64 34.15 -14.74
CA SER A 2 9.45 32.98 -14.41
C SER A 2 9.14 31.83 -15.36
N ASP A 3 10.18 31.31 -16.02
CA ASP A 3 10.18 30.01 -16.68
C ASP A 3 9.89 28.93 -15.64
N ALA A 4 8.61 28.62 -15.45
CA ALA A 4 8.22 27.40 -14.78
C ALA A 4 8.54 26.26 -15.74
N GLU A 5 9.66 25.57 -15.46
CA GLU A 5 10.07 24.33 -16.10
C GLU A 5 8.84 23.43 -16.30
N ARG A 6 8.47 23.18 -17.57
CA ARG A 6 7.29 22.38 -17.89
C ARG A 6 7.49 21.00 -17.26
N VAL A 7 6.69 20.68 -16.25
CA VAL A 7 6.66 19.35 -15.63
C VAL A 7 6.58 18.31 -16.75
N ASN A 8 7.63 17.51 -16.89
CA ASN A 8 7.68 16.45 -17.89
C ASN A 8 6.80 15.28 -17.42
N TRP A 9 5.50 15.41 -17.68
CA TRP A 9 4.49 14.43 -17.32
C TRP A 9 4.73 13.05 -17.92
N ASP A 10 5.41 12.96 -19.08
CA ASP A 10 5.69 11.68 -19.73
C ASP A 10 6.81 10.92 -19.02
N HIS A 11 7.82 11.63 -18.51
CA HIS A 11 8.85 11.03 -17.66
C HIS A 11 8.29 10.54 -16.32
N LEU A 12 7.39 11.30 -15.69
CA LEU A 12 6.75 10.87 -14.44
C LEU A 12 5.87 9.62 -14.63
N LYS A 13 5.19 9.49 -15.78
CA LYS A 13 4.36 8.31 -16.12
C LYS A 13 5.19 7.07 -16.45
N SER A 14 6.45 7.24 -16.89
CA SER A 14 7.33 6.12 -17.25
C SER A 14 8.13 5.57 -16.06
N ARG A 15 8.19 6.30 -14.93
CA ARG A 15 8.85 5.80 -13.72
C ARG A 15 8.12 4.55 -13.20
N GLN A 16 8.88 3.49 -13.03
CA GLN A 16 8.41 2.24 -12.45
C GLN A 16 9.16 1.95 -11.16
N PRO A 17 8.45 1.64 -10.06
CA PRO A 17 9.06 1.07 -8.87
C PRO A 17 9.82 -0.21 -9.21
N THR A 18 11.02 -0.34 -8.66
CA THR A 18 11.86 -1.54 -8.78
C THR A 18 11.37 -2.66 -7.87
N ASP A 19 11.89 -3.88 -8.03
CA ASP A 19 11.62 -4.97 -7.06
C ASP A 19 12.11 -4.59 -5.65
N THR A 20 13.27 -3.93 -5.56
CA THR A 20 13.79 -3.42 -4.27
C THR A 20 12.82 -2.43 -3.62
N ASP A 21 12.23 -1.51 -4.38
CA ASP A 21 11.22 -0.58 -3.85
C ASP A 21 9.98 -1.32 -3.35
N ARG A 22 9.52 -2.35 -4.08
CA ARG A 22 8.38 -3.18 -3.69
C ARG A 22 8.66 -3.99 -2.42
N ASP A 23 9.88 -4.49 -2.25
CA ASP A 23 10.30 -5.24 -1.06
C ASP A 23 10.48 -4.34 0.16
N ALA A 24 11.01 -3.13 -0.03
CA ALA A 24 11.10 -2.12 1.02
C ALA A 24 9.70 -1.70 1.50
N LEU A 25 8.78 -1.42 0.58
CA LEU A 25 7.39 -1.11 0.92
C LEU A 25 6.70 -2.27 1.65
N ARG A 26 7.00 -3.52 1.27
CA ARG A 26 6.43 -4.70 1.94
C ARG A 26 6.91 -4.78 3.38
N THR A 27 8.21 -4.58 3.57
CA THR A 27 8.84 -4.59 4.90
C THR A 27 8.23 -3.52 5.80
N GLU A 28 8.15 -2.28 5.31
CA GLU A 28 7.54 -1.17 6.05
C GLU A 28 6.08 -1.45 6.45
N LEU A 29 5.27 -1.96 5.51
CA LEU A 29 3.87 -2.26 5.78
C LEU A 29 3.72 -3.38 6.84
N VAL A 30 4.57 -4.40 6.77
CA VAL A 30 4.60 -5.49 7.77
C VAL A 30 5.04 -4.97 9.14
N ASP A 31 6.04 -4.08 9.20
CA ASP A 31 6.49 -3.47 10.45
C ASP A 31 5.37 -2.65 11.11
N ARG A 32 4.65 -1.85 10.31
CA ARG A 32 3.47 -1.09 10.77
C ARG A 32 2.36 -2.01 11.28
N ALA A 33 2.06 -3.09 10.58
CA ALA A 33 1.06 -4.07 11.01
C ALA A 33 1.44 -4.78 12.31
N LEU A 34 2.73 -5.09 12.51
CA LEU A 34 3.22 -5.61 13.79
C LEU A 34 3.03 -4.60 14.92
N ALA A 35 3.35 -3.33 14.66
CA ALA A 35 3.22 -2.25 15.63
C ALA A 35 1.76 -2.09 16.09
N VAL A 36 0.80 -2.14 15.16
CA VAL A 36 -0.64 -2.14 15.46
C VAL A 36 -1.06 -3.38 16.26
N ARG A 37 -0.57 -4.59 15.91
CA ARG A 37 -0.89 -5.80 16.68
C ARG A 37 -0.40 -5.72 18.13
N GLN A 38 0.73 -5.04 18.37
CA GLN A 38 1.33 -4.94 19.71
C GLN A 38 0.71 -3.82 20.55
N ASN A 39 0.40 -2.67 19.94
CA ASN A 39 0.04 -1.45 20.66
C ASN A 39 -1.41 -1.00 20.43
N GLY A 40 -2.16 -1.69 19.56
CA GLY A 40 -3.47 -1.26 19.10
C GLY A 40 -3.40 -0.09 18.11
N TRP A 41 -4.57 0.33 17.62
CA TRP A 41 -4.70 1.40 16.62
C TRP A 41 -4.52 2.80 17.19
N ASP A 42 -4.90 3.03 18.46
CA ASP A 42 -5.01 4.36 19.06
C ASP A 42 -3.71 5.17 19.02
N ALA A 43 -2.56 4.49 19.10
CA ALA A 43 -1.25 5.13 19.01
C ALA A 43 -0.93 5.69 17.62
N TYR A 44 -1.62 5.23 16.56
CA TYR A 44 -1.28 5.52 15.17
C TYR A 44 -2.36 6.31 14.42
N ARG A 45 -3.62 6.26 14.91
CA ARG A 45 -4.79 6.89 14.26
C ARG A 45 -4.60 8.39 13.96
N SER A 46 -3.91 9.13 14.83
CA SER A 46 -3.64 10.56 14.64
C SER A 46 -2.34 10.88 13.92
N GLU A 47 -1.44 9.90 13.79
CA GLU A 47 -0.09 10.10 13.24
C GLU A 47 0.02 9.68 11.78
N TRP A 48 -0.72 8.66 11.38
CA TRP A 48 -0.63 8.09 10.04
C TRP A 48 -1.67 8.69 9.10
N LEU A 49 -1.34 8.72 7.82
CA LEU A 49 -2.28 9.11 6.79
C LEU A 49 -3.40 8.07 6.69
N ALA A 50 -4.61 8.50 6.34
CA ALA A 50 -5.76 7.60 6.17
C ALA A 50 -5.47 6.43 5.22
N GLY A 51 -4.74 6.69 4.13
CA GLY A 51 -4.35 5.64 3.18
C GLY A 51 -3.36 4.61 3.76
N ASP A 52 -2.55 5.00 4.74
CA ASP A 52 -1.63 4.10 5.43
C ASP A 52 -2.38 3.25 6.45
N LEU A 53 -3.30 3.86 7.21
CA LEU A 53 -4.20 3.15 8.12
C LEU A 53 -5.02 2.10 7.35
N ALA A 54 -5.61 2.48 6.22
CA ALA A 54 -6.41 1.57 5.38
C ALA A 54 -5.58 0.40 4.82
N ALA A 55 -4.31 0.65 4.44
CA ALA A 55 -3.42 -0.41 3.96
C ALA A 55 -3.07 -1.42 5.06
N VAL A 56 -2.80 -0.94 6.26
CA VAL A 56 -2.51 -1.79 7.41
C VAL A 56 -3.77 -2.56 7.83
N ALA A 57 -4.93 -1.91 7.82
CA ALA A 57 -6.22 -2.55 8.13
C ALA A 57 -6.54 -3.66 7.13
N TYR A 58 -6.37 -3.39 5.83
CA TYR A 58 -6.50 -4.40 4.78
C TYR A 58 -5.50 -5.56 4.95
N LEU A 59 -4.24 -5.26 5.30
CA LEU A 59 -3.24 -6.30 5.56
C LEU A 59 -3.65 -7.20 6.74
N LEU A 60 -4.20 -6.60 7.81
CA LEU A 60 -4.63 -7.27 9.04
C LEU A 60 -6.00 -7.97 8.94
N ASP A 61 -6.72 -7.80 7.83
CA ASP A 61 -8.11 -8.26 7.67
C ASP A 61 -9.08 -7.60 8.67
N ASP A 62 -8.80 -6.34 9.02
CA ASP A 62 -9.57 -5.53 9.96
C ASP A 62 -10.68 -4.76 9.23
N ALA A 63 -11.79 -5.44 8.99
CA ALA A 63 -12.95 -4.88 8.28
C ALA A 63 -13.63 -3.74 9.04
N GLU A 64 -13.58 -3.74 10.39
CA GLU A 64 -14.16 -2.67 11.21
C GLU A 64 -13.37 -1.38 11.03
N MET A 65 -12.03 -1.46 11.05
CA MET A 65 -11.18 -0.30 10.79
C MET A 65 -11.34 0.24 9.36
N LEU A 66 -11.47 -0.64 8.36
CA LEU A 66 -11.75 -0.20 6.99
C LEU A 66 -13.10 0.52 6.86
N ALA A 67 -14.13 0.02 7.55
CA ALA A 67 -15.44 0.66 7.58
C ALA A 67 -15.40 2.03 8.28
N GLU A 68 -14.65 2.15 9.38
CA GLU A 68 -14.46 3.43 10.09
C GLU A 68 -13.77 4.48 9.21
N LEU A 69 -12.81 4.06 8.39
CA LEU A 69 -12.11 4.93 7.44
C LEU A 69 -12.93 5.24 6.18
N GLU A 70 -14.12 4.64 6.03
CA GLU A 70 -14.93 4.70 4.80
C GLU A 70 -14.14 4.27 3.54
N GLU A 71 -13.20 3.34 3.70
CA GLU A 71 -12.27 2.91 2.66
C GLU A 71 -12.60 1.48 2.18
N PRO A 72 -13.17 1.31 0.98
CA PRO A 72 -13.39 -0.01 0.40
C PRO A 72 -12.06 -0.70 0.09
N GLU A 73 -12.00 -2.03 0.22
CA GLU A 73 -10.80 -2.82 -0.11
C GLU A 73 -10.27 -2.53 -1.53
N GLY A 74 -11.17 -2.36 -2.50
CA GLY A 74 -10.82 -2.01 -3.88
C GLY A 74 -10.09 -0.67 -4.03
N SER A 75 -10.38 0.30 -3.16
CA SER A 75 -9.69 1.60 -3.10
C SER A 75 -8.24 1.40 -2.65
N VAL A 76 -8.05 0.63 -1.58
CA VAL A 76 -6.73 0.28 -1.03
C VAL A 76 -5.87 -0.42 -2.10
N LEU A 77 -6.43 -1.46 -2.72
CA LEU A 77 -5.73 -2.21 -3.76
C LEU A 77 -5.39 -1.35 -4.98
N THR A 78 -6.31 -0.49 -5.44
CA THR A 78 -6.06 0.40 -6.58
C THR A 78 -4.92 1.39 -6.30
N ARG A 79 -4.89 1.96 -5.09
CA ARG A 79 -3.81 2.85 -4.64
C ARG A 79 -2.47 2.11 -4.61
N TYR A 80 -2.45 0.91 -4.06
CA TYR A 80 -1.23 0.11 -3.98
C TYR A 80 -0.74 -0.39 -5.33
N ALA A 81 -1.62 -0.69 -6.29
CA ALA A 81 -1.21 -0.98 -7.67
C ALA A 81 -0.36 0.16 -8.25
N GLY A 82 -0.73 1.42 -7.96
CA GLY A 82 0.06 2.62 -8.27
C GLY A 82 1.44 2.62 -7.63
N ASN A 83 1.50 2.36 -6.32
CA ASN A 83 2.74 2.31 -5.55
C ASN A 83 3.68 1.16 -5.98
N LEU A 84 3.12 0.03 -6.42
CA LEU A 84 3.88 -1.17 -6.76
C LEU A 84 4.38 -1.17 -8.20
N TYR A 85 3.59 -0.62 -9.13
CA TYR A 85 3.82 -0.79 -10.57
C TYR A 85 3.90 0.52 -11.35
N GLY A 86 3.75 1.67 -10.68
CA GLY A 86 3.66 2.97 -11.32
C GLY A 86 2.41 3.11 -12.19
N PHE A 87 2.26 4.24 -12.87
CA PHE A 87 1.01 4.57 -13.58
C PHE A 87 0.60 3.52 -14.64
N ASN A 88 1.51 3.16 -15.54
CA ASN A 88 1.21 2.22 -16.63
C ASN A 88 1.05 0.78 -16.12
N GLY A 89 1.85 0.38 -15.13
CA GLY A 89 1.76 -0.96 -14.55
C GLY A 89 0.49 -1.14 -13.73
N ALA A 90 0.10 -0.13 -12.94
CA ALA A 90 -1.14 -0.12 -12.18
C ALA A 90 -2.36 -0.27 -13.09
N ARG A 91 -2.41 0.46 -14.21
CA ARG A 91 -3.52 0.32 -15.18
C ARG A 91 -3.65 -1.10 -15.74
N LYS A 92 -2.52 -1.78 -16.00
CA LYS A 92 -2.52 -3.17 -16.45
C LYS A 92 -3.01 -4.11 -15.35
N ASP A 93 -2.53 -3.93 -14.12
CA ASP A 93 -2.95 -4.75 -12.99
C ASP A 93 -4.44 -4.55 -12.67
N ILE A 94 -4.92 -3.30 -12.64
CA ILE A 94 -6.35 -2.95 -12.49
C ILE A 94 -7.19 -3.63 -13.58
N ALA A 95 -6.78 -3.55 -14.84
CA ALA A 95 -7.49 -4.19 -15.95
C ALA A 95 -7.52 -5.72 -15.83
N ALA A 96 -6.51 -6.31 -15.17
CA ALA A 96 -6.45 -7.73 -14.85
C ALA A 96 -7.20 -8.11 -13.56
N GLY A 97 -7.85 -7.16 -12.88
CA GLY A 97 -8.56 -7.41 -11.63
C GLY A 97 -7.67 -7.34 -10.38
N LEU A 98 -6.56 -6.62 -10.42
CA LEU A 98 -5.62 -6.37 -9.31
C LEU A 98 -4.91 -7.63 -8.78
N VAL A 99 -4.77 -8.66 -9.61
CA VAL A 99 -4.20 -9.96 -9.18
C VAL A 99 -2.78 -9.82 -8.66
N GLY A 100 -1.92 -9.02 -9.31
CA GLY A 100 -0.56 -8.81 -8.86
C GLY A 100 -0.49 -8.10 -7.50
N THR A 101 -1.33 -7.08 -7.31
CA THR A 101 -1.41 -6.36 -6.04
C THR A 101 -1.93 -7.27 -4.92
N GLN A 102 -2.95 -8.10 -5.19
CA GLN A 102 -3.47 -9.07 -4.22
C GLN A 102 -2.40 -10.10 -3.82
N ASP A 103 -1.65 -10.64 -4.78
CA ASP A 103 -0.53 -11.56 -4.52
C ASP A 103 0.58 -10.91 -3.69
N TRP A 104 0.86 -9.63 -3.93
CA TRP A 104 1.82 -8.87 -3.14
C TRP A 104 1.37 -8.73 -1.67
N PHE A 105 0.09 -8.43 -1.44
CA PHE A 105 -0.47 -8.39 -0.08
C PHE A 105 -0.48 -9.78 0.58
N ALA A 106 -0.78 -10.85 -0.17
CA ALA A 106 -0.71 -12.22 0.34
C ALA A 106 0.70 -12.57 0.84
N LYS A 107 1.74 -12.16 0.12
CA LYS A 107 3.14 -12.29 0.59
C LYS A 107 3.41 -11.48 1.85
N ALA A 108 2.90 -10.25 1.93
CA ALA A 108 3.02 -9.43 3.14
C ALA A 108 2.34 -10.09 4.36
N ARG A 109 1.15 -10.69 4.18
CA ARG A 109 0.46 -11.46 5.24
C ARG A 109 1.28 -12.66 5.68
N ALA A 110 1.89 -13.37 4.74
CA ALA A 110 2.77 -14.50 5.04
C ALA A 110 4.02 -14.07 5.83
N ASP A 111 4.62 -12.93 5.47
CA ASP A 111 5.77 -12.38 6.20
C ASP A 111 5.38 -11.92 7.62
N LEU A 112 4.23 -11.28 7.77
CA LEU A 112 3.67 -10.92 9.07
C LEU A 112 3.46 -12.16 9.96
N ALA A 113 2.84 -13.22 9.42
CA ALA A 113 2.57 -14.46 10.15
C ALA A 113 3.86 -15.14 10.66
N LYS A 114 4.94 -15.14 9.86
CA LYS A 114 6.25 -15.67 10.28
C LYS A 114 6.80 -14.91 11.48
N ARG A 115 6.65 -13.57 11.49
CA ARG A 115 7.18 -12.70 12.54
C ARG A 115 6.39 -12.74 13.84
N THR A 116 5.10 -13.11 13.80
CA THR A 116 4.28 -13.28 15.01
C THR A 116 4.34 -14.69 15.61
N THR A 117 4.85 -15.67 14.87
CA THR A 117 4.96 -17.08 15.33
C THR A 117 6.36 -17.41 15.87
N SER A 118 7.32 -16.49 15.71
CA SER A 118 8.70 -16.61 16.22
C SER A 118 8.84 -15.97 17.59
#